data_AF-A0A2V9VIW6-F1
#
_entry.id   AF-A0A2V9VIW6-F1
#
_cell.length_a   1.000
_cell.length_b   1.000
_cell.length_c   1.000
_cell.angle_alpha   90.00
_cell.angle_beta   90.00
_cell.angle_gamma   90.00
#
_symmetry.space_group_name_H-M   'P 1'
#
loop_
_entity.id
_entity.type
_entity.pdbx_description
1 polymer ?
#
loop_
_entity_poly.entity_id
_entity_poly.type
_entity_poly.pdbx_seq_one_letter_code
_entity_poly.pdbx_strand_id
1 'polypeptide(L)'
;MTLMDAKVYDEAAARRRKMRILVIIVTLLVLGFLAYQFRYWPEERLVDKFFSALQKQDYETAYGLYVADPNWKQHSPQHSLYPYNEFYRDWGPGGEWGLVKNYKIYATGECPKGGSGVIVEVIVNQRAEHEQIYVQKKEKTFSPSPCS
;
A
#
# COMPACT_ATOMS: atom_id res chain seq x y z
N MET A 1 -57.83 32.33 -26.83
CA MET A 1 -57.47 30.91 -26.73
C MET A 1 -56.13 30.81 -26.01
N THR A 2 -56.17 30.17 -24.83
CA THR A 2 -55.09 29.60 -24.01
C THR A 2 -53.73 30.33 -23.94
N LEU A 3 -53.65 31.30 -23.03
CA LEU A 3 -52.40 31.92 -22.56
C LEU A 3 -52.20 31.69 -21.04
N MET A 4 -52.73 30.59 -20.50
CA MET A 4 -52.77 30.33 -19.05
C MET A 4 -52.68 28.83 -18.77
N ASP A 5 -51.51 28.25 -19.02
CA ASP A 5 -51.10 27.03 -18.32
C ASP A 5 -49.59 27.11 -18.02
N ALA A 6 -49.19 28.21 -17.40
CA ALA A 6 -47.84 28.35 -16.87
C ALA A 6 -47.78 27.54 -15.57
N LYS A 7 -47.12 26.37 -15.60
CA LYS A 7 -46.84 25.57 -14.41
C LYS A 7 -46.27 26.48 -13.32
N VAL A 8 -46.93 26.52 -12.16
CA VAL A 8 -46.46 27.25 -10.98
C VAL A 8 -45.02 26.84 -10.69
N TYR A 9 -44.11 27.81 -10.67
CA TYR A 9 -42.70 27.58 -10.41
C TYR A 9 -42.52 27.12 -8.96
N ASP A 10 -42.27 25.82 -8.76
CA ASP A 10 -41.98 25.26 -7.44
C ASP A 10 -40.52 25.57 -7.06
N GLU A 11 -40.33 26.68 -6.34
CA GLU A 11 -39.03 27.10 -5.80
C GLU A 11 -38.40 26.05 -4.89
N ALA A 12 -39.22 25.27 -4.16
CA ALA A 12 -38.75 24.21 -3.29
C ALA A 12 -38.18 23.05 -4.11
N ALA A 13 -38.78 22.70 -5.26
CA ALA A 13 -38.22 21.72 -6.19
C ALA A 13 -36.88 22.17 -6.77
N ALA A 14 -36.76 23.45 -7.15
CA ALA A 14 -35.50 24.02 -7.63
C ALA A 14 -34.41 24.03 -6.56
N ARG A 15 -34.75 24.40 -5.32
CA ARG A 15 -33.83 24.38 -4.17
C ARG A 15 -33.38 22.96 -3.82
N ARG A 16 -34.31 21.99 -3.78
CA ARG A 16 -33.98 20.56 -3.60
C ARG A 16 -33.06 20.03 -4.70
N ARG A 17 -33.23 20.47 -5.95
CA ARG A 17 -32.32 20.09 -7.06
C ARG A 17 -30.92 20.67 -6.87
N LYS A 18 -30.80 21.95 -6.52
CA LYS A 18 -29.50 22.60 -6.23
C LYS A 18 -28.79 21.92 -5.06
N MET A 19 -29.51 21.61 -3.98
CA MET A 19 -28.94 20.89 -2.83
C MET A 19 -28.49 19.48 -3.20
N ARG A 20 -29.27 18.73 -3.99
CA ARG A 20 -28.85 17.41 -4.50
C ARG A 20 -27.57 17.50 -5.33
N ILE A 21 -27.48 18.47 -6.24
CA ILE A 21 -26.28 18.68 -7.06
C ILE A 21 -25.07 18.99 -6.17
N LEU A 22 -25.24 19.89 -5.20
CA LEU A 22 -24.16 20.24 -4.26
C LEU A 22 -23.70 19.03 -3.44
N VAL A 23 -24.63 18.24 -2.91
CA VAL A 23 -24.30 17.00 -2.18
C VAL A 23 -23.54 16.01 -3.07
N ILE A 24 -23.94 15.85 -4.33
CA ILE A 24 -23.25 14.96 -5.27
C ILE A 24 -21.82 15.45 -5.52
N ILE A 25 -21.64 16.75 -5.78
CA ILE A 25 -20.31 17.34 -6.02
C ILE A 25 -19.41 17.14 -4.80
N VAL A 26 -19.89 17.48 -3.60
CA VAL A 26 -19.13 17.30 -2.36
C VAL A 26 -18.78 15.82 -2.14
N THR A 27 -19.72 14.92 -2.37
CA THR A 27 -19.49 13.47 -2.25
C THR A 27 -18.38 13.01 -3.19
N LEU A 28 -18.39 13.43 -4.46
CA LEU A 28 -17.35 13.07 -5.43
C LEU A 28 -15.98 13.61 -5.03
N LEU A 29 -15.90 14.83 -4.50
CA LEU A 29 -14.65 15.41 -4.03
C LEU A 29 -14.09 14.63 -2.84
N VAL A 30 -14.94 14.26 -1.87
CA VAL A 30 -14.54 13.46 -0.71
C VAL A 30 -14.05 12.08 -1.17
N LEU A 31 -14.80 11.41 -2.06
CA LEU A 31 -14.38 10.10 -2.60
C LEU A 31 -13.06 10.19 -3.38
N GLY A 32 -12.87 11.24 -4.19
CA GLY A 32 -11.62 11.47 -4.91
C GLY A 32 -10.43 11.71 -3.97
N PHE A 33 -10.63 12.52 -2.92
CA PHE A 33 -9.61 12.75 -1.90
C PHE A 33 -9.24 11.47 -1.15
N LEU A 34 -10.23 10.68 -0.73
CA LEU A 34 -9.98 9.40 -0.07
C LEU A 34 -9.25 8.42 -1.01
N ALA A 35 -9.68 8.33 -2.27
CA ALA A 35 -9.01 7.47 -3.25
C ALA A 35 -7.54 7.88 -3.46
N TYR A 36 -7.24 9.18 -3.47
CA TYR A 36 -5.87 9.67 -3.58
C TYR A 36 -5.04 9.35 -2.33
N GLN A 37 -5.59 9.61 -1.13
CA GLN A 37 -4.90 9.33 0.13
C GLN A 37 -4.61 7.85 0.34
N PHE A 38 -5.54 6.97 -0.03
CA PHE A 38 -5.41 5.52 0.17
C PHE A 38 -4.85 4.77 -1.04
N ARG A 39 -4.32 5.46 -2.06
CA ARG A 39 -3.87 4.79 -3.29
C ARG A 39 -2.72 3.79 -3.08
N TYR A 40 -1.92 3.97 -2.03
CA TYR A 40 -0.78 3.11 -1.67
C TYR A 40 -1.03 2.21 -0.47
N TRP A 41 -2.23 2.29 0.10
CA TRP A 41 -2.62 1.48 1.24
C TRP A 41 -2.41 -0.03 1.05
N PRO A 42 -2.65 -0.65 -0.14
CA PRO A 42 -2.39 -2.08 -0.29
C PRO A 42 -0.89 -2.42 -0.25
N GLU A 43 0.00 -1.57 -0.75
CA GLU A 43 1.45 -1.75 -0.68
C GLU A 43 1.97 -1.56 0.74
N GLU A 44 1.56 -0.49 1.42
CA GLU A 44 1.89 -0.26 2.84
C GLU A 44 1.47 -1.44 3.71
N ARG A 45 0.27 -2.00 3.47
CA ARG A 45 -0.24 -3.14 4.24
C ARG A 45 0.55 -4.43 4.01
N LEU A 46 1.15 -4.62 2.84
CA LEU A 46 2.02 -5.78 2.59
C LEU A 46 3.33 -5.65 3.37
N VAL A 47 3.92 -4.45 3.35
CA VAL A 47 5.14 -4.15 4.10
C VAL A 47 4.88 -4.23 5.60
N ASP A 48 3.74 -3.73 6.07
CA ASP A 48 3.31 -3.85 7.46
C ASP A 48 3.20 -5.32 7.90
N LYS A 49 2.55 -6.18 7.09
CA LYS A 49 2.49 -7.62 7.38
C LYS A 49 3.86 -8.27 7.41
N PHE A 50 4.74 -7.90 6.48
CA PHE A 50 6.10 -8.42 6.40
C PHE A 50 6.89 -8.08 7.67
N PHE A 51 6.96 -6.80 8.05
CA PHE A 51 7.67 -6.38 9.25
C PHE A 51 6.99 -6.86 10.54
N SER A 52 5.66 -7.00 10.57
CA SER A 52 4.96 -7.63 11.69
C SER A 52 5.37 -9.09 11.89
N ALA A 53 5.55 -9.84 10.80
CA ALA A 53 6.05 -11.21 10.86
C ALA A 53 7.50 -11.25 11.38
N LEU A 54 8.37 -10.36 10.89
CA LEU A 54 9.75 -10.22 11.39
C LEU A 54 9.78 -9.87 12.89
N GLN A 55 8.92 -8.95 13.33
CA GLN A 55 8.84 -8.55 14.74
C GLN A 55 8.41 -9.71 15.65
N LYS A 56 7.54 -10.59 15.15
CA LYS A 56 7.12 -11.82 15.84
C LYS A 56 8.13 -12.96 15.71
N GLN A 57 9.24 -12.74 15.00
CA GLN A 57 10.25 -13.76 14.67
C GLN A 57 9.68 -14.92 13.84
N ASP A 58 8.58 -14.67 13.12
CA ASP A 58 7.98 -15.60 12.18
C ASP A 58 8.59 -15.40 10.78
N TYR A 59 9.83 -15.87 10.66
CA TYR A 59 10.62 -15.70 9.43
C TYR A 59 10.07 -16.49 8.25
N GLU A 60 9.39 -17.61 8.49
CA GLU A 60 8.79 -18.42 7.43
C GLU A 60 7.62 -17.69 6.78
N THR A 61 6.76 -17.05 7.58
CA THR A 61 5.68 -16.21 7.08
C THR A 61 6.24 -14.95 6.42
N ALA A 62 7.26 -14.32 7.00
CA ALA A 62 7.91 -13.16 6.40
C ALA A 62 8.48 -13.47 5.01
N TYR A 63 9.15 -14.61 4.84
CA TYR A 63 9.65 -15.05 3.55
C TYR A 63 8.52 -15.34 2.55
N GLY A 64 7.45 -16.02 2.98
CA GLY A 64 6.29 -16.27 2.12
C GLY A 64 5.63 -14.98 1.63
N LEU A 65 5.61 -13.93 2.46
CA LEU A 65 5.18 -12.60 2.04
C LEU A 65 6.18 -11.98 1.05
N TYR A 66 7.48 -12.10 1.30
CA TYR A 66 8.54 -11.54 0.46
C TYR A 66 8.50 -12.08 -0.97
N VAL A 67 8.38 -13.41 -1.12
CA VAL A 67 8.28 -14.07 -2.44
C VAL A 67 6.85 -14.12 -2.99
N ALA A 68 5.88 -13.50 -2.30
CA ALA A 68 4.45 -13.55 -2.61
C ALA A 68 3.89 -14.98 -2.78
N ASP A 69 4.45 -15.95 -2.05
CA ASP A 69 4.04 -17.35 -2.06
C ASP A 69 3.85 -17.87 -0.62
N PRO A 70 2.59 -17.95 -0.13
CA PRO A 70 2.33 -18.47 1.22
C PRO A 70 2.66 -19.96 1.36
N ASN A 71 2.72 -20.70 0.25
CA ASN A 71 3.02 -22.13 0.20
C ASN A 71 4.43 -22.40 -0.32
N TRP A 72 5.36 -21.44 -0.18
CA TRP A 72 6.73 -21.50 -0.71
C TRP A 72 7.47 -22.79 -0.36
N LYS A 73 7.16 -23.43 0.77
CA LYS A 73 7.75 -24.72 1.17
C LYS A 73 7.49 -25.83 0.16
N GLN A 74 6.33 -25.82 -0.51
CA GLN A 74 5.97 -26.77 -1.57
C GLN A 74 6.58 -26.38 -2.92
N HIS A 75 6.93 -25.11 -3.09
CA HIS A 75 7.48 -24.53 -4.31
C HIS A 75 8.93 -24.08 -4.16
N SER A 76 9.67 -24.63 -3.19
CA SER A 76 11.03 -24.18 -2.87
C SER A 76 11.98 -24.13 -4.08
N PRO A 77 11.92 -25.05 -5.07
CA PRO A 77 12.75 -24.96 -6.27
C PRO A 77 12.50 -23.72 -7.13
N GLN A 78 11.28 -23.14 -7.09
CA GLN A 78 10.90 -21.97 -7.88
C GLN A 78 11.55 -20.68 -7.34
N HIS A 79 11.93 -20.67 -6.06
CA HIS A 79 12.55 -19.52 -5.38
C HIS A 79 14.07 -19.67 -5.23
N SER A 80 14.72 -20.38 -6.16
CA SER A 80 16.15 -20.69 -6.11
C SER A 80 17.07 -19.47 -6.26
N LEU A 81 16.58 -18.36 -6.81
CA LEU A 81 17.33 -17.11 -6.95
C LEU A 81 17.54 -16.37 -5.62
N TYR A 82 16.64 -16.57 -4.65
CA TYR A 82 16.75 -15.98 -3.32
C TYR A 82 16.10 -16.93 -2.30
N PRO A 83 16.78 -18.02 -1.95
CA PRO A 83 16.22 -19.08 -1.12
C PRO A 83 16.09 -18.65 0.35
N TYR A 84 15.25 -19.37 1.10
CA TYR A 84 14.92 -19.03 2.49
C TYR A 84 16.15 -18.87 3.41
N ASN A 85 17.21 -19.64 3.20
CA ASN A 85 18.44 -19.52 3.99
C ASN A 85 19.18 -18.18 3.76
N GLU A 86 19.15 -17.64 2.54
CA GLU A 86 19.70 -16.31 2.27
C GLU A 86 18.81 -15.23 2.89
N PHE A 87 17.49 -15.35 2.70
CA PHE A 87 16.54 -14.48 3.38
C PHE A 87 16.75 -14.47 4.91
N TYR A 88 16.91 -15.64 5.53
CA TYR A 88 17.13 -15.74 6.97
C TYR A 88 18.48 -15.17 7.40
N ARG A 89 19.51 -15.23 6.55
CA ARG A 89 20.80 -14.58 6.81
C ARG A 89 20.67 -13.06 6.82
N ASP A 90 19.87 -12.50 5.92
CA ASP A 90 19.76 -11.05 5.72
C ASP A 90 18.75 -10.43 6.69
N TRP A 91 17.66 -11.14 6.99
CA TRP A 91 16.52 -10.66 7.81
C TRP A 91 16.38 -11.32 9.18
N GLY A 92 17.14 -12.39 9.44
CA GLY A 92 17.13 -13.10 10.74
C GLY A 92 17.80 -12.31 11.87
N PRO A 93 17.88 -12.88 13.08
CA PRO A 93 18.44 -12.18 14.25
C PRO A 93 19.88 -11.70 14.08
N GLY A 94 20.66 -12.37 13.22
CA GLY A 94 22.05 -12.02 12.88
C GLY A 94 22.21 -11.23 11.59
N GLY A 95 21.11 -10.83 10.94
CA GLY A 95 21.12 -10.03 9.73
C GLY A 95 21.42 -8.56 9.98
N GLU A 96 21.40 -7.76 8.92
CA GLU A 96 21.75 -6.33 8.91
C GLU A 96 20.95 -5.51 9.94
N TRP A 97 19.66 -5.80 10.04
CA TRP A 97 18.72 -5.12 10.93
C TRP A 97 18.70 -5.71 12.35
N GLY A 98 19.37 -6.85 12.55
CA GLY A 98 19.30 -7.66 13.75
C GLY A 98 17.87 -8.09 14.08
N LEU A 99 17.61 -8.37 15.36
CA LEU A 99 16.26 -8.71 15.80
C LEU A 99 15.33 -7.49 15.70
N VAL A 100 14.32 -7.57 14.83
CA VAL A 100 13.30 -6.54 14.67
C VAL A 100 12.42 -6.51 15.92
N LYS A 101 12.51 -5.42 16.71
CA LYS A 101 11.71 -5.20 17.93
C LYS A 101 10.59 -4.21 17.70
N ASN A 102 10.83 -3.23 16.83
CA ASN A 102 9.87 -2.22 16.43
C ASN A 102 10.13 -1.81 14.99
N TYR A 103 9.08 -1.38 14.30
CA TYR A 103 9.16 -0.81 12.97
C TYR A 103 8.09 0.27 12.80
N LYS A 104 8.31 1.19 11.87
CA LYS A 104 7.33 2.21 11.49
C LYS A 104 7.47 2.55 10.01
N ILE A 105 6.37 2.50 9.28
CA ILE A 105 6.33 3.05 7.91
C ILE A 105 6.47 4.56 8.00
N TYR A 106 7.52 5.09 7.38
CA TYR A 106 7.87 6.50 7.40
C TYR A 106 7.29 7.25 6.20
N ALA A 107 7.52 6.73 5.00
CA ALA A 107 7.07 7.35 3.76
C ALA A 107 6.72 6.29 2.72
N THR A 108 5.89 6.65 1.75
CA THR A 108 5.53 5.78 0.62
C THR A 108 5.38 6.62 -0.63
N GLY A 109 5.98 6.16 -1.73
CA GLY A 109 6.04 6.93 -2.97
C GLY A 109 6.43 6.10 -4.18
N GLU A 110 6.23 6.67 -5.36
CA GLU A 110 6.71 6.07 -6.61
C GLU A 110 8.19 6.40 -6.83
N CYS A 111 8.90 5.51 -7.52
CA CYS A 111 10.28 5.75 -7.89
C CYS A 111 10.37 6.91 -8.89
N PRO A 112 11.15 7.98 -8.62
CA PRO A 112 11.31 9.11 -9.54
C PRO A 112 11.93 8.72 -10.89
N LYS A 113 12.80 7.69 -10.89
CA LYS A 113 13.48 7.18 -12.09
C LYS A 113 12.57 6.33 -12.99
N GLY A 114 11.29 6.16 -12.61
CA GLY A 114 10.35 5.27 -13.28
C GLY A 114 10.38 3.85 -12.72
N GLY A 115 9.23 3.18 -12.74
CA GLY A 115 9.04 1.84 -12.20
C GLY A 115 7.56 1.53 -12.05
N SER A 116 7.18 0.26 -12.16
CA SER A 116 5.80 -0.19 -11.98
C SER A 116 5.41 -0.37 -10.50
N GLY A 117 6.34 -0.11 -9.57
CA GLY A 117 6.19 -0.35 -8.14
C GLY A 117 6.10 0.91 -7.29
N VAL A 118 6.13 0.68 -5.98
CA VAL A 118 6.04 1.68 -4.92
C VAL A 118 7.17 1.41 -3.93
N ILE A 119 7.87 2.45 -3.52
CA ILE A 119 8.86 2.40 -2.44
C ILE A 119 8.13 2.69 -1.14
N VAL A 120 8.32 1.82 -0.16
CA VAL A 120 7.87 2.00 1.22
C VAL A 120 9.12 2.12 2.08
N GLU A 121 9.32 3.29 2.69
CA GLU A 121 10.41 3.52 3.63
C GLU A 121 9.98 3.13 5.03
N VAL A 122 10.81 2.34 5.71
CA VAL A 122 10.54 1.81 7.03
C VAL A 122 11.68 2.12 7.98
N ILE A 123 11.35 2.74 9.11
CA ILE A 123 12.27 2.90 10.23
C ILE A 123 12.23 1.61 11.03
N VAL A 124 13.34 0.89 11.09
CA VAL A 124 13.46 -0.36 11.85
C VAL A 124 14.26 -0.10 13.12
N ASN A 125 13.77 -0.59 14.27
CA ASN A 125 14.47 -0.47 15.55
C ASN A 125 14.85 0.97 15.96
N GLN A 126 14.09 1.97 15.51
CA GLN A 126 14.37 3.41 15.70
C GLN A 126 15.74 3.83 15.17
N ARG A 127 16.31 3.10 14.20
CA ARG A 127 17.57 3.46 13.56
C ARG A 127 17.39 4.70 12.67
N ALA A 128 18.48 5.44 12.49
CA ALA A 128 18.52 6.60 11.60
C ALA A 128 18.48 6.18 10.11
N GLU A 129 19.01 4.99 9.81
CA GLU A 129 18.92 4.39 8.48
C GLU A 129 17.52 3.82 8.26
N HIS A 130 16.91 4.20 7.15
CA HIS A 130 15.60 3.71 6.75
C HIS A 130 15.77 2.57 5.75
N GLU A 131 15.04 1.48 5.96
CA GLU A 131 14.96 0.39 5.01
C GLU A 131 14.00 0.79 3.87
N GLN A 132 14.42 0.60 2.62
CA GLN A 132 13.62 0.93 1.45
C GLN A 132 13.12 -0.34 0.77
N ILE A 133 11.84 -0.65 0.97
CA ILE A 133 11.20 -1.79 0.34
C ILE A 133 10.52 -1.36 -0.95
N TYR A 134 10.92 -1.94 -2.08
CA TYR A 134 10.20 -1.75 -3.34
C TYR A 134 9.19 -2.87 -3.58
N VAL A 135 7.91 -2.50 -3.68
CA VAL A 135 6.78 -3.39 -3.90
C VAL A 135 6.26 -3.22 -5.32
N GLN A 136 6.26 -4.28 -6.12
CA GLN A 136 5.68 -4.24 -7.46
C GLN A 136 4.14 -4.19 -7.39
N LYS A 137 3.49 -3.23 -8.06
CA LYS A 137 2.02 -3.06 -7.97
C LYS A 137 1.23 -4.28 -8.47
N LYS A 138 1.72 -4.93 -9.54
CA LYS A 138 1.00 -6.03 -10.22
C LYS A 138 1.19 -7.37 -9.53
N GLU A 139 2.42 -7.71 -9.21
CA GLU A 139 2.79 -9.02 -8.66
C GLU A 139 2.83 -9.03 -7.13
N LYS A 140 2.81 -7.85 -6.50
CA LYS A 140 2.92 -7.68 -5.05
C LYS A 140 4.17 -8.35 -4.45
N THR A 141 5.18 -8.55 -5.29
CA THR A 141 6.49 -9.07 -4.94
C THR A 141 7.42 -7.96 -4.46
N PHE A 142 8.34 -8.33 -3.58
CA PHE A 142 9.38 -7.47 -3.08
C PHE A 142 10.58 -7.58 -4.02
N SER A 143 11.19 -6.45 -4.39
CA SER A 143 12.45 -6.45 -5.15
C SER A 143 13.40 -5.39 -4.62
N PRO A 144 14.71 -5.48 -4.94
CA PRO A 144 15.63 -4.38 -4.69
C PRO A 144 15.10 -3.09 -5.32
N SER A 145 15.21 -1.97 -4.61
CA SER A 145 14.79 -0.67 -5.11
C SER A 145 15.64 -0.29 -6.33
N PRO A 146 15.04 0.03 -7.50
CA PRO A 146 15.79 0.51 -8.67
C PRO A 146 16.27 1.96 -8.52
N CYS A 147 16.06 2.58 -7.35
CA CYS A 147 16.13 4.02 -7.16
C CYS A 147 17.37 4.48 -6.38
N SER A 148 18.25 3.55 -5.98
CA SER A 148 19.58 3.84 -5.44
C SER A 148 20.50 4.54 -6.44
#